data_AF-A0A7C1K532-F1
#
_entry.id   AF-A0A7C1K532-F1
#
_cell.length_a   1.000
_cell.length_b   1.000
_cell.length_c   1.000
_cell.angle_alpha   90.00
_cell.angle_beta   90.00
_cell.angle_gamma   90.00
#
_symmetry.space_group_name_H-M   'P 1'
#
loop_
_entity.id
_entity.type
_entity.pdbx_description
1 polymer ?
#
loop_
_entity_poly.entity_id
_entity_poly.type
_entity_poly.pdbx_seq_one_letter_code
_entity_poly.pdbx_strand_id
1 'polypeptide(L)' 'MEKFDVAVIGGGQGGLPAAHMAANLGAKVALIEMREVGGT' A
#
# COMPACT_ATOMS: atom_id res chain seq x y z
N MET A 1 -4.98 -17.76 6.53
CA MET A 1 -4.09 -16.59 6.76
C MET A 1 -3.49 -16.24 5.42
N GLU A 2 -3.76 -15.05 4.90
CA GLU A 2 -3.18 -14.62 3.63
C GLU A 2 -1.75 -14.13 3.85
N LYS A 3 -0.83 -14.54 2.97
CA LYS A 3 0.53 -13.98 2.91
C LYS A 3 0.55 -12.79 1.95
N PHE A 4 1.34 -11.79 2.31
CA PHE A 4 1.66 -10.61 1.52
C PHE A 4 3.19 -10.46 1.55
N ASP A 5 3.76 -9.94 0.48
CA ASP A 5 5.20 -9.69 0.39
C ASP A 5 5.54 -8.32 1.02
N VAL A 6 4.61 -7.37 0.93
CA VAL A 6 4.76 -6.01 1.47
C VAL A 6 3.44 -5.56 2.12
N ALA A 7 3.53 -4.96 3.30
CA ALA A 7 2.43 -4.24 3.94
C ALA A 7 2.77 -2.75 4.02
N VAL A 8 1.87 -1.89 3.54
CA VAL A 8 2.00 -0.43 3.57
C VAL A 8 0.90 0.13 4.46
N ILE A 9 1.28 0.87 5.49
CA ILE A 9 0.35 1.51 6.44
C ILE A 9 0.31 3.00 6.12
N GLY A 10 -0.87 3.48 5.73
CA GLY A 10 -1.13 4.83 5.23
C GLY A 10 -1.23 4.88 3.70
N GLY A 11 -2.30 5.47 3.17
CA GLY A 11 -2.62 5.62 1.75
C GLY A 11 -2.50 7.05 1.23
N GLY A 12 -1.67 7.88 1.87
CA GLY A 12 -1.38 9.26 1.46
C GLY A 12 -0.34 9.37 0.33
N GLN A 13 0.20 10.58 0.15
CA GLN A 13 1.15 10.92 -0.92
C GLN A 13 2.38 10.00 -1.01
N GLY A 14 2.84 9.43 0.11
CA GLY A 14 3.94 8.47 0.11
C GLY A 14 3.48 7.01 0.01
N GLY A 15 2.39 6.66 0.69
CA GLY A 15 1.98 5.27 0.85
C GLY A 15 1.35 4.67 -0.40
N LEU A 16 0.46 5.41 -1.07
CA LEU A 16 -0.18 4.91 -2.28
C LEU A 16 0.83 4.71 -3.43
N PRO A 17 1.76 5.65 -3.72
CA PRO A 17 2.79 5.42 -4.73
C PRO A 17 3.77 4.30 -4.35
N ALA A 18 4.11 4.14 -3.07
CA ALA A 18 4.96 3.04 -2.61
C ALA A 18 4.30 1.68 -2.81
N ALA A 19 3.02 1.55 -2.44
CA ALA A 19 2.25 0.33 -2.66
C ALA A 19 2.10 0.03 -4.16
N HIS A 20 1.84 1.05 -4.98
CA HIS A 20 1.72 0.92 -6.42
C HIS A 20 3.03 0.46 -7.08
N MET A 21 4.16 1.05 -6.68
CA MET A 21 5.47 0.63 -7.18
C MET A 21 5.81 -0.80 -6.78
N ALA A 22 5.56 -1.18 -5.52
CA ALA A 22 5.77 -2.56 -5.07
C ALA A 22 4.91 -3.57 -5.86
N ALA A 23 3.65 -3.23 -6.13
CA ALA A 23 2.77 -4.06 -6.96
C ALA A 23 3.26 -4.17 -8.41
N ASN A 24 3.76 -3.08 -9.01
CA ASN A 24 4.35 -3.08 -10.36
C ASN A 24 5.63 -3.92 -10.45
N LEU A 25 6.35 -4.09 -9.34
CA LEU A 25 7.49 -5.01 -9.23
C LEU A 25 7.09 -6.46 -8.97
N GLY A 26 5.78 -6.76 -8.92
CA GLY A 26 5.23 -8.11 -8.76
C GLY A 26 4.97 -8.53 -7.32
N ALA A 27 5.12 -7.64 -6.33
CA ALA A 27 4.82 -7.97 -4.94
C ALA A 27 3.29 -8.08 -4.72
N LYS A 28 2.86 -9.05 -3.91
CA LYS A 28 1.50 -9.06 -3.34
C LYS A 28 1.46 -8.07 -2.18
N VAL A 29 0.84 -6.91 -2.40
CA VAL A 29 0.83 -5.78 -1.45
C VAL A 29 -0.47 -5.70 -0.66
N ALA A 30 -0.39 -5.49 0.65
CA ALA A 30 -1.49 -5.02 1.47
C ALA A 30 -1.33 -3.51 1.73
N LEU A 31 -2.24 -2.68 1.23
CA LEU A 31 -2.32 -1.25 1.59
C LEU A 31 -3.42 -1.07 2.63
N ILE A 32 -3.08 -0.48 3.77
CA ILE A 32 -3.98 -0.30 4.91
C ILE A 32 -4.11 1.19 5.18
N GLU A 33 -5.31 1.73 5.02
CA GLU A 33 -5.65 3.12 5.35
C GLU A 33 -6.84 3.13 6.30
N MET A 34 -6.79 3.99 7.32
CA MET A 34 -7.84 4.14 8.32
C MET A 34 -8.94 5.10 7.87
N ARG A 35 -8.60 6.08 7.03
CA ARG A 35 -9.50 7.12 6.51
C ARG A 35 -9.64 7.00 4.98
N GLU A 36 -9.56 8.14 4.30
CA GLU A 36 -9.68 8.23 2.85
C GLU A 36 -8.29 8.08 2.19
N VAL A 37 -8.28 7.41 1.05
CA VAL A 37 -7.07 7.30 0.21
C VAL A 37 -6.77 8.66 -0.40
N GLY A 38 -5.51 9.09 -0.32
CA GLY A 38 -5.08 10.42 -0.77
C GLY A 38 -4.32 11.21 0.30
N GLY A 39 -4.58 10.94 1.58
CA GLY A 39 -3.95 11.65 2.70
C GLY A 39 -4.78 12.85 3.14
N THR A 40 -4.14 14.01 3.35
CA THR A 40 -4.80 15.27 3.75
C THR A 40 -6.00 15.61 2.86
#